data_AF-A0A538QRA2-F1
#
_entry.id   AF-A0A538QRA2-F1
#
_cell.length_a   1.000
_cell.length_b   1.000
_cell.length_c   1.000
_cell.angle_alpha   90.00
_cell.angle_beta   90.00
_cell.angle_gamma   90.00
#
_symmetry.space_group_name_H-M   'P 1'
#
loop_
_entity.id
_entity.type
_entity.pdbx_description
1 polymer ?
#
loop_
_entity_poly.entity_id
_entity_poly.type
_entity_poly.pdbx_seq_one_letter_code
_entity_poly.pdbx_strand_id
1 'polypeptide(L)' 'MRDGLRFVDSDMHIMEPPDLFERYLDPKFKHRVSVPVGSDGRPKRGAAGLVVVDGLPTSDMD' A
#
# COMPACT_ATOMS: atom_id res chain seq x y z
N MET A 1 -19.13 18.13 -15.96
CA MET A 1 -19.88 16.94 -16.43
C MET A 1 -20.60 17.31 -17.72
N ARG A 2 -20.30 16.63 -18.82
CA ARG A 2 -20.91 16.92 -20.12
C ARG A 2 -22.27 16.22 -20.17
N ASP A 3 -23.33 16.96 -20.47
CA ASP A 3 -24.68 16.46 -20.77
C ASP A 3 -25.30 15.52 -19.71
N GLY A 4 -24.94 15.68 -18.42
CA GLY A 4 -25.44 14.82 -17.33
C GLY A 4 -24.87 13.40 -17.32
N LEU A 5 -23.88 13.10 -18.17
CA LEU A 5 -23.23 11.79 -18.21
C LEU A 5 -22.23 11.62 -17.06
N ARG A 6 -22.24 10.43 -16.45
CA ARG A 6 -21.24 9.99 -15.48
C ARG A 6 -20.13 9.25 -16.22
N PHE A 7 -18.89 9.49 -15.83
CA PHE A 7 -17.73 8.76 -16.34
C PHE A 7 -17.47 7.56 -15.45
N VAL A 8 -17.03 6.47 -16.06
CA VAL A 8 -16.49 5.31 -15.35
C VAL A 8 -14.97 5.44 -15.44
N ASP A 9 -14.34 5.58 -14.29
CA ASP A 9 -12.89 5.48 -14.18
C ASP A 9 -12.51 4.00 -14.13
N SER A 10 -11.74 3.56 -15.12
CA SER A 10 -11.28 2.17 -15.22
C SER A 10 -10.07 1.87 -14.33
N ASP A 11 -9.47 2.89 -13.69
CA ASP A 11 -8.18 2.77 -13.02
C ASP A 11 -8.11 3.53 -11.68
N MET A 12 -9.19 3.43 -10.89
CA MET A 12 -9.22 4.02 -9.57
C MET A 12 -8.47 3.16 -8.56
N HIS A 13 -7.66 3.80 -7.71
CA HIS A 13 -6.90 3.16 -6.66
C HIS A 13 -7.33 3.67 -5.27
N ILE A 14 -7.15 2.83 -4.25
CA ILE A 14 -7.28 3.23 -2.85
C ILE A 14 -5.94 3.02 -2.15
N MET A 15 -5.70 3.78 -1.09
CA MET A 15 -4.54 3.55 -0.22
C MET A 15 -4.86 2.43 0.77
N GLU A 16 -4.00 1.42 0.82
CA GLU A 16 -4.14 0.29 1.72
C GLU A 16 -4.11 0.73 3.19
N PRO A 17 -4.79 -0.01 4.08
CA PRO A 17 -4.54 0.06 5.51
C PRO A 17 -3.09 -0.31 5.81
N PRO A 18 -2.41 0.40 6.72
CA PRO A 18 -0.99 0.17 6.98
C PRO A 18 -0.69 -1.21 7.60
N ASP A 19 -1.70 -1.88 8.17
CA ASP A 19 -1.60 -3.19 8.81
C ASP A 19 -2.15 -4.34 7.95
N LEU A 20 -2.39 -4.10 6.64
CA LEU A 20 -2.92 -5.11 5.71
C LEU A 20 -2.13 -6.43 5.77
N PHE A 21 -0.80 -6.36 5.65
CA PHE A 21 0.07 -7.54 5.68
C PHE A 21 0.18 -8.15 7.08
N GLU A 22 0.10 -7.34 8.13
CA GLU A 22 0.11 -7.86 9.49
C GLU A 22 -1.11 -8.74 9.75
N ARG A 23 -2.30 -8.30 9.30
CA ARG A 23 -3.56 -9.00 9.52
C ARG A 23 -3.71 -10.25 8.66
N TYR A 24 -3.31 -10.20 7.40
CA TYR A 24 -3.76 -11.20 6.41
C TYR A 24 -2.64 -11.97 5.69
N LEU A 25 -1.37 -11.58 5.83
CA LEU A 25 -0.29 -12.34 5.21
C LEU A 25 0.02 -13.61 6.02
N ASP A 26 0.14 -14.74 5.33
CA ASP A 26 0.59 -16.00 5.92
C ASP A 26 1.90 -15.76 6.71
N PRO A 27 1.98 -16.15 7.99
CA PRO A 27 3.17 -15.95 8.81
C PRO A 27 4.47 -16.39 8.16
N LYS A 28 4.45 -17.45 7.33
CA LYS A 28 5.65 -17.94 6.64
C LYS A 28 6.26 -16.92 5.66
N PHE A 29 5.50 -15.92 5.22
CA PHE A 29 5.95 -14.90 4.28
C PHE A 29 6.14 -13.52 4.90
N LYS A 30 5.71 -13.28 6.14
CA LYS A 30 5.79 -11.94 6.77
C LYS A 30 7.19 -11.35 6.79
N HIS A 31 8.23 -12.19 6.93
CA HIS A 31 9.62 -11.76 6.94
C HIS A 31 10.12 -11.16 5.62
N ARG A 32 9.39 -11.38 4.51
CA ARG A 32 9.75 -10.88 3.19
C ARG A 32 9.22 -9.47 2.92
N VAL A 33 8.24 -9.01 3.71
CA VAL A 33 7.56 -7.74 3.49
C VAL A 33 7.90 -6.77 4.62
N SER A 34 8.31 -5.57 4.25
CA SER A 34 8.55 -4.47 5.18
C SER A 34 7.70 -3.26 4.79
N VAL A 35 7.11 -2.63 5.81
CA VAL A 35 6.32 -1.41 5.69
C VAL A 35 6.87 -0.34 6.64
N PRO A 36 6.69 0.96 6.35
CA PRO A 36 7.11 2.02 7.25
C PRO A 36 6.45 1.89 8.63
N VAL A 37 7.26 2.09 9.66
CA VAL A 37 6.81 2.06 11.06
C VAL A 37 6.93 3.46 11.66
N GLY A 38 5.91 3.88 12.40
CA GLY A 38 5.90 5.14 13.13
C GLY A 38 6.80 5.13 14.37
N SER A 39 6.99 6.30 14.97
CA SER A 39 7.72 6.40 16.26
C SER A 39 6.99 5.70 17.42
N ASP A 40 5.70 5.39 17.23
CA ASP A 40 4.88 4.60 18.15
C ASP A 40 5.01 3.08 17.95
N GLY A 41 5.87 2.65 17.01
CA GLY A 41 6.10 1.23 16.72
C GLY A 41 5.00 0.58 15.89
N ARG A 42 4.01 1.33 15.39
CA ARG A 42 2.92 0.80 14.58
C ARG A 42 3.16 0.99 13.09
N PRO A 43 2.66 0.10 12.22
CA PRO A 43 2.66 0.34 10.79
C PRO A 43 1.99 1.67 10.46
N LYS A 44 2.63 2.47 9.61
CA LYS A 44 2.08 3.73 9.10
C LYS A 44 2.13 3.75 7.58
N ARG A 45 1.31 4.61 6.99
CA ARG A 45 1.41 4.88 5.54
C ARG A 45 2.73 5.60 5.25
N GLY A 46 3.53 5.00 4.36
CA GLY A 46 4.70 5.63 3.79
C GLY A 46 4.36 6.69 2.74
N ALA A 47 5.37 7.43 2.30
CA ALA A 47 5.26 8.20 1.06
C ALA A 47 4.89 7.23 -0.10
N ALA A 48 3.93 7.65 -0.93
CA ALA A 48 3.46 6.89 -2.10
C ALA A 48 3.10 5.41 -1.83
N GLY A 49 2.67 5.05 -0.61
CA GLY A 49 2.32 3.66 -0.29
C GLY A 49 3.52 2.71 -0.25
N LEU A 50 4.73 3.22 0.06
CA LEU A 50 5.96 2.43 0.08
C LEU A 50 5.81 1.09 0.81
N VAL A 51 5.90 0.00 0.04
CA VAL A 51 6.05 -1.38 0.50
C VAL A 51 7.38 -1.90 -0.06
N VAL A 52 8.11 -2.65 0.74
CA VAL A 52 9.36 -3.29 0.34
C VAL A 52 9.18 -4.80 0.42
N VAL A 53 9.47 -5.50 -0.68
CA VAL A 53 9.43 -6.96 -0.76
C VAL A 53 10.82 -7.47 -1.13
N ASP A 54 11.39 -8.33 -0.28
CA ASP A 54 12.74 -8.88 -0.45
C ASP A 54 13.83 -7.81 -0.62
N GLY A 55 13.65 -6.65 0.04
CA GLY A 55 14.57 -5.52 -0.04
C GLY A 55 14.37 -4.62 -1.25
N LEU A 56 13.41 -4.93 -2.14
CA LEU A 56 13.08 -4.13 -3.31
C LEU A 56 11.79 -3.33 -3.10
N PRO A 57 11.75 -2.03 -3.43
CA PRO A 57 10.52 -1.26 -3.39
C PRO A 57 9.53 -1.78 -4.45
N THR A 58 8.24 -1.81 -4.13
CA THR A 58 7.18 -2.22 -5.06
C THR A 58 6.71 -1.10 -5.98
N SER A 59 7.00 0.15 -5.63
CA SER A 59 6.67 1.34 -6.42
C SER A 59 7.94 1.94 -7.00
N ASP A 60 7.89 2.33 -8.28
CA ASP A 60 8.96 3.09 -8.91
C ASP A 60 9.13 4.44 -8.20
N MET A 61 10.39 4.81 -7.95
CA MET A 61 10.77 6.12 -7.42
C MET A 61 10.99 7.07 -8.60
N ASP A 62 9.93 7.37 -9.34
CA ASP A 62 9.96 8.41 -10.39
C ASP A 62 9.81 9.83 -9.80
#